data_AF-A0A356TPS5-F1
#
_entry.id   AF-A0A356TPS5-F1
#
_cell.length_a   1.000
_cell.length_b   1.000
_cell.length_c   1.000
_cell.angle_alpha   90.00
_cell.angle_beta   90.00
_cell.angle_gamma   90.00
#
_symmetry.space_group_name_H-M   'P 1'
#
loop_
_entity.id
_entity.type
_entity.pdbx_description
1 polymer ?
#
loop_
_entity_poly.entity_id
_entity_poly.type
_entity_poly.pdbx_seq_one_letter_code
_entity_poly.pdbx_strand_id
1 'polypeptide(L)'
;SSIVDCEAERALLQRLRERGVRSFVIGAHATARPQRYADVADVVVRGEPENLGAALLDLADGVAEAGSVSDLDALPFPDWSPFPTDRYRYAFLSRGITLPVSSARGCPYACGYCPWRVTAAFRERDPARVAAEVAHLRDRYGATGVSFRDPLFNLDPDRVRAIANALMPLGMRFSGEMRADRLDEGLLVLLWRAGLRSLEIGVESVDRGLLGAHKRKPPELAQIERVVKVAQRLGVRVICNYLLGLPEDDERTMRETVDWAKRLDSFAVQFTVATPYPGTTLEAKAAPLPPEALTGFRPSVPHPTMSGDAIAALREEAYVSYHFRPRYMWRFARHAAAALWD
;
A
#
# COMPACT_ATOMS: atom_id res chain seq x y z
N SER A 1 9.42 8.45 -10.07
CA SER A 1 10.28 7.28 -10.29
C SER A 1 9.54 6.00 -9.92
N SER A 2 9.24 5.19 -10.90
CA SER A 2 8.58 3.89 -10.78
C SER A 2 9.63 2.80 -10.58
N ILE A 3 9.32 1.82 -9.72
CA ILE A 3 10.15 0.62 -9.58
C ILE A 3 9.97 -0.31 -10.80
N VAL A 4 8.79 -0.30 -11.41
CA VAL A 4 8.38 -1.28 -12.43
C VAL A 4 8.42 -0.76 -13.86
N ASP A 5 8.51 0.57 -14.04
CA ASP A 5 8.41 1.23 -15.34
C ASP A 5 9.47 2.34 -15.49
N CYS A 6 10.66 2.08 -14.93
CA CYS A 6 11.77 3.03 -14.93
C CYS A 6 12.27 3.35 -16.35
N GLU A 7 12.25 2.39 -17.28
CA GLU A 7 12.74 2.65 -18.65
C GLU A 7 11.83 3.60 -19.45
N ALA A 8 10.50 3.52 -19.29
CA ALA A 8 9.61 4.48 -19.92
C ALA A 8 9.81 5.91 -19.36
N GLU A 9 10.04 6.03 -18.06
CA GLU A 9 10.41 7.31 -17.43
C GLU A 9 11.74 7.85 -17.98
N ARG A 10 12.76 6.98 -18.12
CA ARG A 10 14.07 7.37 -18.71
C ARG A 10 13.92 7.84 -20.15
N ALA A 11 13.13 7.16 -20.96
CA ALA A 11 12.84 7.56 -22.34
C ALA A 11 12.12 8.92 -22.41
N LEU A 12 11.20 9.18 -21.48
CA LEU A 12 10.55 10.50 -21.36
C LEU A 12 11.56 11.59 -20.99
N LEU A 13 12.44 11.33 -20.01
CA LEU A 13 13.46 12.28 -19.56
C LEU A 13 14.44 12.63 -20.68
N GLN A 14 14.86 11.64 -21.48
CA GLN A 14 15.69 11.89 -22.67
C GLN A 14 15.01 12.85 -23.66
N ARG A 15 13.72 12.63 -23.96
CA ARG A 15 12.96 13.54 -24.84
C ARG A 15 12.79 14.94 -24.25
N LEU A 16 12.68 15.07 -22.93
CA LEU A 16 12.63 16.38 -22.26
C LEU A 16 13.98 17.10 -22.37
N ARG A 17 15.08 16.38 -22.16
CA ARG A 17 16.45 16.88 -22.29
C ARG A 17 16.75 17.35 -23.71
N GLU A 18 16.36 16.58 -24.73
CA GLU A 18 16.47 16.96 -26.15
C GLU A 18 15.72 18.26 -26.48
N ARG A 19 14.67 18.58 -25.70
CA ARG A 19 13.89 19.82 -25.84
C ARG A 19 14.39 20.96 -24.95
N GLY A 20 15.54 20.78 -24.27
CA GLY A 20 16.09 21.76 -23.35
C GLY A 20 15.25 21.98 -22.09
N VAL A 21 14.36 21.04 -21.75
CA VAL A 21 13.54 21.11 -20.54
C VAL A 21 14.32 20.50 -19.39
N ARG A 22 14.60 21.31 -18.37
CA ARG A 22 15.23 20.86 -17.13
C ARG A 22 14.32 19.87 -16.40
N SER A 23 14.91 18.78 -15.94
CA SER A 23 14.20 17.62 -15.40
C SER A 23 14.66 17.28 -13.99
N PHE A 24 13.68 16.96 -13.14
CA PHE A 24 13.89 16.54 -11.76
C PHE A 24 13.24 15.18 -11.56
N VAL A 25 13.96 14.23 -10.95
CA VAL A 25 13.43 12.90 -10.64
C VAL A 25 13.37 12.71 -9.14
N ILE A 26 12.16 12.40 -8.64
CA ILE A 26 11.85 12.14 -7.24
C ILE A 26 11.21 10.75 -7.07
N GLY A 27 11.21 10.25 -5.84
CA GLY A 27 10.46 9.06 -5.41
C GLY A 27 11.33 7.93 -4.84
N ALA A 28 10.67 6.86 -4.39
CA ALA A 28 11.32 5.75 -3.71
C ALA A 28 12.38 5.04 -4.58
N HIS A 29 12.08 4.81 -5.86
CA HIS A 29 13.04 4.15 -6.76
C HIS A 29 14.28 5.02 -7.02
N ALA A 30 14.11 6.31 -7.32
CA ALA A 30 15.22 7.24 -7.50
C ALA A 30 16.05 7.41 -6.21
N THR A 31 15.42 7.36 -5.04
CA THR A 31 16.12 7.36 -3.75
C THR A 31 17.01 6.13 -3.57
N ALA A 32 16.50 4.95 -3.92
CA ALA A 32 17.19 3.68 -3.77
C ALA A 32 18.22 3.40 -4.86
N ARG A 33 18.01 3.94 -6.07
CA ARG A 33 18.79 3.69 -7.29
C ARG A 33 19.02 4.99 -8.09
N PRO A 34 19.65 6.02 -7.52
CA PRO A 34 19.84 7.32 -8.18
C PRO A 34 20.59 7.21 -9.52
N GLN A 35 21.54 6.27 -9.61
CA GLN A 35 22.33 5.99 -10.80
C GLN A 35 21.51 5.58 -12.03
N ARG A 36 20.25 5.15 -11.84
CA ARG A 36 19.36 4.80 -12.96
C ARG A 36 18.83 6.01 -13.71
N TYR A 37 18.88 7.18 -13.09
CA TYR A 37 18.41 8.43 -13.68
C TYR A 37 19.52 9.45 -13.89
N ALA A 38 20.68 9.26 -13.25
CA ALA A 38 21.79 10.23 -13.28
C ALA A 38 22.34 10.52 -14.69
N ASP A 39 22.13 9.63 -15.67
CA ASP A 39 22.56 9.81 -17.05
C ASP A 39 21.52 10.52 -17.94
N VAL A 40 20.24 10.52 -17.53
CA VAL A 40 19.12 11.03 -18.33
C VAL A 40 18.38 12.22 -17.72
N ALA A 41 18.50 12.43 -16.41
CA ALA A 41 17.90 13.55 -15.69
C ALA A 41 18.96 14.59 -15.30
N ASP A 42 18.55 15.86 -15.23
CA ASP A 42 19.44 16.93 -14.76
C ASP A 42 19.64 16.85 -13.24
N VAL A 43 18.57 16.60 -12.49
CA VAL A 43 18.62 16.45 -11.02
C VAL A 43 17.90 15.18 -10.57
N VAL A 44 18.57 14.38 -9.74
CA VAL A 44 17.98 13.22 -9.05
C VAL A 44 17.96 13.48 -7.56
N VAL A 45 16.78 13.54 -6.97
CA VAL A 45 16.61 13.82 -5.53
C VAL A 45 16.47 12.52 -4.76
N ARG A 46 17.35 12.33 -3.78
CA ARG A 46 17.29 11.21 -2.83
C ARG A 46 16.62 11.69 -1.54
N GLY A 47 15.58 10.97 -1.14
CA GLY A 47 14.78 11.31 0.04
C GLY A 47 13.47 12.03 -0.30
N GLU A 48 12.97 12.79 0.66
CA GLU A 48 11.67 13.46 0.57
C GLU A 48 11.86 14.88 0.03
N PRO A 49 11.45 15.18 -1.23
CA PRO A 49 11.70 16.48 -1.85
C PRO A 49 11.00 17.64 -1.12
N GLU A 50 9.95 17.37 -0.35
CA GLU A 50 9.27 18.37 0.47
C GLU A 50 10.19 19.00 1.52
N ASN A 51 11.26 18.29 1.93
CA ASN A 51 12.25 18.84 2.86
C ASN A 51 13.08 19.99 2.24
N LEU A 52 13.13 20.08 0.91
CA LEU A 52 13.81 21.16 0.19
C LEU A 52 12.87 22.34 -0.11
N GLY A 53 11.57 22.11 -0.17
CA GLY A 53 10.59 23.13 -0.55
C GLY A 53 10.93 23.81 -1.87
N ALA A 54 10.91 25.14 -1.90
CA ALA A 54 11.23 25.92 -3.10
C ALA A 54 12.69 25.80 -3.56
N ALA A 55 13.63 25.50 -2.64
CA ALA A 55 15.04 25.35 -2.96
C ALA A 55 15.32 24.16 -3.91
N LEU A 56 14.33 23.27 -4.10
CA LEU A 56 14.36 22.22 -5.12
C LEU A 56 14.69 22.79 -6.52
N LEU A 57 14.17 23.96 -6.86
CA LEU A 57 14.35 24.56 -8.19
C LEU A 57 15.77 25.10 -8.42
N ASP A 58 16.47 25.41 -7.34
CA ASP A 58 17.81 26.01 -7.34
C ASP A 58 18.94 24.96 -7.21
N LEU A 59 18.59 23.67 -7.11
CA LEU A 59 19.58 22.60 -7.03
C LEU A 59 20.49 22.63 -8.26
N ALA A 60 21.77 22.31 -8.07
CA ALA A 60 22.69 22.03 -9.17
C ALA A 60 22.40 20.66 -9.79
N ASP A 61 22.86 20.47 -11.03
CA ASP A 61 22.72 19.19 -11.72
C ASP A 61 23.50 18.07 -10.99
N GLY A 62 22.96 16.85 -11.04
CA GLY A 62 23.49 15.68 -10.37
C GLY A 62 22.54 15.09 -9.32
N VAL A 63 23.12 14.40 -8.33
CA VAL A 63 22.36 13.74 -7.26
C VAL A 63 22.32 14.65 -6.03
N ALA A 64 21.11 15.04 -5.60
CA ALA A 64 20.89 15.87 -4.43
C ALA A 64 20.31 15.06 -3.27
N GLU A 65 20.82 15.28 -2.06
CA GLU A 65 20.32 14.66 -0.84
C GLU A 65 19.29 15.59 -0.17
N ALA A 66 18.01 15.19 -0.19
CA ALA A 66 16.94 15.89 0.52
C ALA A 66 16.76 15.36 1.95
N GLY A 67 17.18 14.13 2.23
CA GLY A 67 16.96 13.50 3.54
C GLY A 67 15.49 13.18 3.79
N SER A 68 15.03 13.38 5.02
CA SER A 68 13.65 13.09 5.44
C SER A 68 13.08 14.28 6.20
N VAL A 69 11.82 14.60 5.94
CA VAL A 69 11.06 15.64 6.65
C VAL A 69 10.92 15.23 8.11
N SER A 70 11.47 16.02 9.03
CA SER A 70 11.39 15.70 10.46
C SER A 70 9.98 15.90 11.01
N ASP A 71 9.37 17.04 10.69
CA ASP A 71 8.03 17.44 11.11
C ASP A 71 7.06 17.37 9.93
N LEU A 72 6.21 16.34 9.92
CA LEU A 72 5.20 16.15 8.87
C LEU A 72 4.07 17.19 8.96
N ASP A 73 3.84 17.78 10.13
CA ASP A 73 2.77 18.76 10.34
C ASP A 73 3.17 20.18 9.91
N ALA A 74 4.46 20.43 9.72
CA ALA A 74 4.95 21.66 9.09
C ALA A 74 4.62 21.73 7.59
N LEU A 75 4.31 20.59 6.95
CA LEU A 75 3.97 20.55 5.53
C LEU A 75 2.58 21.18 5.27
N PRO A 76 2.42 21.92 4.15
CA PRO A 76 1.11 22.36 3.71
C PRO A 76 0.25 21.17 3.27
N PHE A 77 -1.07 21.34 3.24
CA PHE A 77 -1.95 20.35 2.63
C PHE A 77 -1.67 20.23 1.13
N PRO A 78 -1.68 19.02 0.55
CA PRO A 78 -1.43 18.84 -0.88
C PRO A 78 -2.44 19.60 -1.74
N ASP A 79 -1.96 20.34 -2.74
CA ASP A 79 -2.83 20.99 -3.72
C ASP A 79 -3.26 20.02 -4.82
N TRP A 80 -4.54 19.67 -4.82
CA TRP A 80 -5.14 18.81 -5.84
C TRP A 80 -5.69 19.57 -7.06
N SER A 81 -5.67 20.91 -7.06
CA SER A 81 -6.22 21.73 -8.15
C SER A 81 -5.61 21.44 -9.54
N PRO A 82 -4.32 21.06 -9.67
CA PRO A 82 -3.73 20.69 -10.96
C PRO A 82 -4.20 19.34 -11.52
N PHE A 83 -4.88 18.51 -10.72
CA PHE A 83 -5.24 17.15 -11.08
C PHE A 83 -6.73 17.01 -11.40
N PRO A 84 -7.12 16.08 -12.30
CA PRO A 84 -8.51 15.79 -12.61
C PRO A 84 -9.16 14.95 -11.49
N THR A 85 -9.42 15.56 -10.34
CA THR A 85 -9.88 14.90 -9.11
C THR A 85 -11.22 14.17 -9.27
N ASP A 86 -12.06 14.58 -10.22
CA ASP A 86 -13.33 13.95 -10.58
C ASP A 86 -13.17 12.49 -11.06
N ARG A 87 -11.98 12.15 -11.57
CA ARG A 87 -11.61 10.79 -12.01
C ARG A 87 -11.14 9.89 -10.87
N TYR A 88 -10.89 10.45 -9.70
CA TYR A 88 -10.27 9.72 -8.59
C TYR A 88 -11.39 9.02 -7.81
N ARG A 89 -11.54 7.72 -8.08
CA ARG A 89 -12.60 6.87 -7.52
C ARG A 89 -11.98 5.69 -6.81
N TYR A 90 -12.54 5.34 -5.65
CA TYR A 90 -12.27 4.04 -5.04
C TYR A 90 -13.62 3.35 -4.78
N ALA A 91 -14.04 2.51 -5.72
CA ALA A 91 -15.37 1.91 -5.75
C ALA A 91 -15.71 1.10 -4.48
N PHE A 92 -14.73 0.49 -3.82
CA PHE A 92 -14.93 -0.24 -2.57
C PHE A 92 -15.05 0.67 -1.35
N LEU A 93 -14.79 1.97 -1.47
CA LEU A 93 -14.86 2.94 -0.38
C LEU A 93 -16.04 3.91 -0.53
N SER A 94 -16.08 4.66 -1.63
CA SER A 94 -17.07 5.70 -1.89
C SER A 94 -17.48 5.74 -3.35
N ARG A 95 -18.69 6.25 -3.61
CA ARG A 95 -19.18 6.52 -4.96
C ARG A 95 -18.68 7.86 -5.51
N GLY A 96 -18.33 8.81 -4.64
CA GLY A 96 -17.84 10.13 -5.00
C GLY A 96 -16.34 10.15 -5.23
N ILE A 97 -15.76 11.36 -5.15
CA ILE A 97 -14.32 11.59 -5.22
C ILE A 97 -13.65 10.96 -3.98
N THR A 98 -12.58 10.21 -4.21
CA THR A 98 -11.71 9.66 -3.16
C THR A 98 -10.28 10.15 -3.37
N LEU A 99 -9.71 10.83 -2.37
CA LEU A 99 -8.33 11.32 -2.43
C LEU A 99 -7.43 10.59 -1.41
N PRO A 100 -6.15 10.36 -1.73
CA PRO A 100 -5.22 9.75 -0.79
C PRO A 100 -4.82 10.74 0.30
N VAL A 101 -4.66 10.24 1.52
CA VAL A 101 -4.12 10.99 2.67
C VAL A 101 -3.03 10.15 3.30
N SER A 102 -1.96 10.79 3.78
CA SER A 102 -0.96 10.14 4.64
C SER A 102 -1.08 10.72 6.04
N SER A 103 -1.40 9.89 7.02
CA SER A 103 -1.37 10.23 8.45
C SER A 103 0.01 9.94 9.05
N ALA A 104 0.76 9.02 8.44
CA ALA A 104 2.11 8.66 8.87
C ALA A 104 2.97 8.22 7.67
N ARG A 105 4.29 8.36 7.80
CA ARG A 105 5.29 7.91 6.82
C ARG A 105 6.24 6.90 7.46
N GLY A 106 6.65 5.90 6.69
CA GLY A 106 7.55 4.83 7.13
C GLY A 106 6.85 3.68 7.87
N CYS A 107 7.62 2.67 8.26
CA CYS A 107 7.14 1.51 9.01
C CYS A 107 8.28 0.95 9.89
N PRO A 108 8.07 0.70 11.20
CA PRO A 108 9.14 0.22 12.08
C PRO A 108 9.43 -1.29 11.91
N TYR A 109 8.62 -2.01 11.13
CA TYR A 109 8.83 -3.44 10.89
C TYR A 109 9.92 -3.68 9.85
N ALA A 110 10.53 -4.87 9.90
CA ALA A 110 11.72 -5.21 9.12
C ALA A 110 11.49 -6.37 8.13
N CYS A 111 10.28 -6.52 7.60
CA CYS A 111 9.91 -7.58 6.68
C CYS A 111 10.85 -7.57 5.46
N GLY A 112 11.54 -8.70 5.21
CA GLY A 112 12.66 -8.80 4.27
C GLY A 112 12.29 -8.59 2.80
N TYR A 113 11.00 -8.70 2.46
CA TYR A 113 10.45 -8.56 1.11
C TYR A 113 9.74 -7.21 0.87
N CYS A 114 9.53 -6.40 1.91
CA CYS A 114 8.63 -5.25 1.83
C CYS A 114 9.34 -3.99 1.29
N PRO A 115 8.88 -3.39 0.18
CA PRO A 115 9.53 -2.21 -0.40
C PRO A 115 9.29 -0.93 0.42
N TRP A 116 8.26 -0.88 1.26
CA TRP A 116 7.92 0.30 2.08
C TRP A 116 8.96 0.64 3.15
N ARG A 117 9.86 -0.30 3.50
CA ARG A 117 10.95 -0.05 4.44
C ARG A 117 12.03 0.88 3.87
N VAL A 118 12.13 0.97 2.55
CA VAL A 118 13.22 1.69 1.87
C VAL A 118 13.17 3.20 2.15
N THR A 119 12.08 3.70 2.73
CA THR A 119 11.87 5.12 3.02
C THR A 119 11.72 5.39 4.52
N ALA A 120 12.78 5.97 5.10
CA ALA A 120 12.80 6.72 6.36
C ALA A 120 12.25 6.05 7.64
N ALA A 121 12.51 6.67 8.79
CA ALA A 121 11.95 6.25 10.07
C ALA A 121 10.44 6.52 10.13
N PHE A 122 9.74 5.77 10.98
CA PHE A 122 8.32 6.00 11.26
C PHE A 122 8.13 7.38 11.88
N ARG A 123 7.27 8.20 11.25
CA ARG A 123 6.90 9.55 11.69
C ARG A 123 5.41 9.72 11.49
N GLU A 124 4.78 10.40 12.42
CA GLU A 124 3.33 10.54 12.46
C GLU A 124 2.93 12.01 12.48
N ARG A 125 1.71 12.25 12.01
CA ARG A 125 1.05 13.55 12.08
C ARG A 125 0.11 13.62 13.26
N ASP A 126 -0.07 14.83 13.76
CA ASP A 126 -1.10 15.20 14.72
C ASP A 126 -2.50 14.82 14.20
N PRO A 127 -3.33 14.10 15.00
CA PRO A 127 -4.67 13.69 14.60
C PRO A 127 -5.59 14.84 14.16
N ALA A 128 -5.48 16.01 14.78
CA ALA A 128 -6.24 17.20 14.40
C ALA A 128 -5.75 17.78 13.07
N ARG A 129 -4.45 17.76 12.78
CA ARG A 129 -3.91 18.15 11.46
C ARG A 129 -4.38 17.21 10.36
N VAL A 130 -4.45 15.91 10.64
CA VAL A 130 -5.02 14.91 9.71
C VAL A 130 -6.50 15.19 9.45
N ALA A 131 -7.30 15.43 10.49
CA ALA A 131 -8.71 15.75 10.32
C ALA A 131 -8.94 17.09 9.59
N ALA A 132 -8.09 18.09 9.84
CA ALA A 132 -8.13 19.36 9.12
C ALA A 132 -7.82 19.20 7.62
N GLU A 133 -6.87 18.32 7.24
CA GLU A 133 -6.65 17.97 5.84
C GLU A 133 -7.87 17.29 5.25
N VAL A 134 -8.47 16.30 5.93
CA VAL A 134 -9.66 15.61 5.44
C VAL A 134 -10.83 16.59 5.24
N ALA A 135 -11.04 17.52 6.18
CA ALA A 135 -12.03 18.59 6.05
C ALA A 135 -11.72 19.49 4.84
N HIS A 136 -10.45 19.89 4.66
CA HIS A 136 -10.01 20.66 3.50
C HIS A 136 -10.30 19.92 2.18
N LEU A 137 -10.05 18.62 2.11
CA LEU A 137 -10.31 17.82 0.92
C LEU A 137 -11.81 17.73 0.59
N ARG A 138 -12.65 17.60 1.61
CA ARG A 138 -14.12 17.64 1.47
C ARG A 138 -14.58 19.00 0.97
N ASP A 139 -14.14 20.07 1.62
CA ASP A 139 -14.67 21.42 1.42
C ASP A 139 -14.16 22.06 0.11
N ARG A 140 -12.89 21.82 -0.24
CA ARG A 140 -12.26 22.42 -1.44
C ARG A 140 -12.43 21.58 -2.70
N TYR A 141 -12.34 20.25 -2.58
CA TYR A 141 -12.32 19.34 -3.74
C TYR A 141 -13.54 18.43 -3.83
N GLY A 142 -14.53 18.58 -2.94
CA GLY A 142 -15.74 17.77 -2.95
C GLY A 142 -15.47 16.29 -2.65
N ALA A 143 -14.38 15.98 -1.96
CA ALA A 143 -14.06 14.60 -1.59
C ALA A 143 -15.18 14.02 -0.71
N THR A 144 -15.55 12.78 -0.98
CA THR A 144 -16.56 12.01 -0.22
C THR A 144 -15.94 10.84 0.53
N GLY A 145 -14.69 10.50 0.18
CA GLY A 145 -13.89 9.56 0.93
C GLY A 145 -12.41 9.89 0.87
N VAL A 146 -11.65 9.32 1.79
CA VAL A 146 -10.19 9.39 1.80
C VAL A 146 -9.57 8.01 1.96
N SER A 147 -8.50 7.75 1.21
CA SER A 147 -7.73 6.50 1.35
C SER A 147 -6.44 6.79 2.10
N PHE A 148 -6.30 6.29 3.33
CA PHE A 148 -5.04 6.39 4.05
C PHE A 148 -4.00 5.50 3.39
N ARG A 149 -2.90 6.11 2.92
CA ARG A 149 -1.77 5.45 2.24
C ARG A 149 -0.58 5.23 3.17
N ASP A 150 -0.86 5.14 4.47
CA ASP A 150 0.14 4.82 5.48
C ASP A 150 0.57 3.36 5.29
N PRO A 151 1.88 3.06 5.25
CA PRO A 151 2.34 1.67 5.24
C PRO A 151 1.88 0.87 6.46
N LEU A 152 1.54 1.58 7.55
CA LEU A 152 0.94 1.03 8.75
C LEU A 152 0.13 2.13 9.47
N PHE A 153 -1.18 2.17 9.23
CA PHE A 153 -2.05 3.20 9.83
C PHE A 153 -2.21 3.04 11.35
N ASN A 154 -2.28 1.79 11.83
CA ASN A 154 -2.62 1.46 13.21
C ASN A 154 -1.45 0.94 14.05
N LEU A 155 -0.27 1.53 13.89
CA LEU A 155 0.87 1.21 14.75
C LEU A 155 0.52 1.46 16.24
N ASP A 156 -0.06 2.62 16.53
CA ASP A 156 -0.56 3.01 17.84
C ASP A 156 -2.10 3.08 17.86
N PRO A 157 -2.78 2.16 18.56
CA PRO A 157 -4.23 2.17 18.73
C PRO A 157 -4.80 3.46 19.34
N ASP A 158 -4.10 4.13 20.25
CA ASP A 158 -4.64 5.31 20.94
C ASP A 158 -4.60 6.53 20.04
N ARG A 159 -3.52 6.70 19.26
CA ARG A 159 -3.49 7.64 18.14
C ARG A 159 -4.60 7.39 17.13
N VAL A 160 -4.86 6.13 16.77
CA VAL A 160 -5.96 5.79 15.86
C VAL A 160 -7.33 6.16 16.44
N ARG A 161 -7.54 5.99 17.76
CA ARG A 161 -8.76 6.49 18.43
C ARG A 161 -8.88 8.00 18.31
N ALA A 162 -7.79 8.74 18.50
CA ALA A 162 -7.79 10.20 18.36
C ALA A 162 -8.14 10.63 16.93
N ILE A 163 -7.57 9.99 15.91
CA ILE A 163 -7.93 10.25 14.51
C ILE A 163 -9.41 9.93 14.27
N ALA A 164 -9.89 8.77 14.72
CA ALA A 164 -11.29 8.39 14.53
C ALA A 164 -12.27 9.41 15.15
N ASN A 165 -11.99 9.88 16.36
CA ASN A 165 -12.80 10.91 17.02
C ASN A 165 -12.77 12.23 16.26
N ALA A 166 -11.61 12.64 15.73
CA ALA A 166 -11.47 13.88 14.97
C ALA A 166 -12.16 13.81 13.59
N LEU A 167 -12.22 12.62 12.97
CA LEU A 167 -12.91 12.41 11.69
C LEU A 167 -14.43 12.29 11.82
N MET A 168 -14.93 11.83 12.95
CA MET A 168 -16.37 11.52 13.14
C MET A 168 -17.32 12.68 12.77
N PRO A 169 -17.06 13.95 13.16
CA PRO A 169 -17.92 15.07 12.79
C PRO A 169 -17.91 15.39 11.30
N LEU A 170 -16.93 14.89 10.54
CA LEU A 170 -16.78 15.24 9.12
C LEU A 170 -17.72 14.45 8.21
N GLY A 171 -18.27 13.32 8.68
CA GLY A 171 -19.17 12.46 7.90
C GLY A 171 -18.49 11.78 6.70
N MET A 172 -17.16 11.75 6.66
CA MET A 172 -16.35 11.23 5.56
C MET A 172 -16.16 9.72 5.65
N ARG A 173 -16.12 9.04 4.50
CA ARG A 173 -15.74 7.62 4.45
C ARG A 173 -14.22 7.49 4.37
N PHE A 174 -13.64 6.49 5.01
CA PHE A 174 -12.21 6.22 4.83
C PHE A 174 -11.85 4.74 4.72
N SER A 175 -10.66 4.50 4.16
CA SER A 175 -9.98 3.21 4.13
C SER A 175 -8.57 3.31 4.66
N GLY A 176 -7.99 2.18 5.07
CA GLY A 176 -6.59 2.12 5.47
C GLY A 176 -6.04 0.70 5.54
N GLU A 177 -4.72 0.60 5.45
CA GLU A 177 -3.94 -0.62 5.63
C GLU A 177 -3.55 -0.75 7.11
N MET A 178 -3.94 -1.87 7.72
CA MET A 178 -3.83 -2.07 9.16
C MET A 178 -3.36 -3.49 9.50
N ARG A 179 -2.76 -3.64 10.68
CA ARG A 179 -2.48 -4.96 11.25
C ARG A 179 -3.62 -5.42 12.15
N ALA A 180 -3.99 -6.68 12.00
CA ALA A 180 -5.07 -7.30 12.78
C ALA A 180 -4.74 -7.38 14.29
N ASP A 181 -3.48 -7.52 14.69
CA ASP A 181 -3.06 -7.60 16.10
C ASP A 181 -3.14 -6.26 16.85
N ARG A 182 -3.45 -5.17 16.13
CA ARG A 182 -3.67 -3.83 16.68
C ARG A 182 -5.14 -3.40 16.59
N LEU A 183 -6.05 -4.34 16.36
CA LEU A 183 -7.49 -4.09 16.23
C LEU A 183 -8.27 -4.97 17.20
N ASP A 184 -8.82 -4.37 18.25
CA ASP A 184 -9.89 -4.99 19.03
C ASP A 184 -11.27 -4.62 18.46
N GLU A 185 -12.32 -5.29 18.96
CA GLU A 185 -13.70 -5.04 18.51
C GLU A 185 -14.16 -3.61 18.81
N GLY A 186 -13.77 -3.04 19.95
CA GLY A 186 -14.15 -1.67 20.34
C GLY A 186 -13.55 -0.63 19.39
N LEU A 187 -12.28 -0.78 19.04
CA LEU A 187 -11.58 0.07 18.08
C LEU A 187 -12.18 -0.05 16.67
N LEU A 188 -12.52 -1.27 16.23
CA LEU A 188 -13.19 -1.48 14.94
C LEU A 188 -14.56 -0.79 14.89
N VAL A 189 -15.35 -0.89 15.96
CA VAL A 189 -16.65 -0.20 16.07
C VAL A 189 -16.46 1.32 16.05
N LEU A 190 -15.47 1.85 16.77
CA LEU A 190 -15.16 3.27 16.76
C LEU A 190 -14.78 3.75 15.35
N LEU A 191 -13.88 3.03 14.67
CA LEU A 191 -13.45 3.36 13.32
C LEU A 191 -14.62 3.30 12.33
N TRP A 192 -15.49 2.29 12.45
CA TRP A 192 -16.70 2.20 11.63
C TRP A 192 -17.64 3.40 11.84
N ARG A 193 -17.85 3.83 13.10
CA ARG A 193 -18.63 5.04 13.42
C ARG A 193 -17.99 6.30 12.84
N ALA A 194 -16.66 6.37 12.85
CA ALA A 194 -15.90 7.48 12.27
C ALA A 194 -15.86 7.48 10.73
N GLY A 195 -16.32 6.40 10.07
CA GLY A 195 -16.43 6.33 8.61
C GLY A 195 -15.64 5.23 7.92
N LEU A 196 -15.00 4.30 8.65
CA LEU A 196 -14.28 3.17 8.02
C LEU A 196 -15.25 2.32 7.19
N ARG A 197 -14.96 2.14 5.90
CA ARG A 197 -15.76 1.29 5.00
C ARG A 197 -14.96 0.26 4.21
N SER A 198 -13.64 0.44 4.11
CA SER A 198 -12.74 -0.55 3.54
C SER A 198 -11.50 -0.72 4.42
N LEU A 199 -11.08 -1.95 4.65
CA LEU A 199 -9.97 -2.31 5.54
C LEU A 199 -9.07 -3.31 4.84
N GLU A 200 -7.79 -3.00 4.75
CA GLU A 200 -6.78 -3.88 4.15
C GLU A 200 -5.93 -4.53 5.24
N ILE A 201 -5.74 -5.85 5.17
CA ILE A 201 -4.98 -6.65 6.15
C ILE A 201 -3.95 -7.52 5.42
N GLY A 202 -2.68 -7.34 5.75
CA GLY A 202 -1.60 -8.22 5.31
C GLY A 202 -1.55 -9.53 6.11
N VAL A 203 -2.03 -10.61 5.50
CA VAL A 203 -1.93 -11.99 6.03
C VAL A 203 -0.61 -12.61 5.61
N GLU A 204 -0.25 -12.41 4.35
CA GLU A 204 0.96 -12.91 3.70
C GLU A 204 0.94 -14.43 3.51
N SER A 205 1.14 -15.21 4.57
CA SER A 205 1.15 -16.68 4.57
C SER A 205 0.60 -17.21 5.90
N VAL A 206 0.11 -18.44 5.89
CA VAL A 206 -0.24 -19.14 7.14
C VAL A 206 0.94 -19.88 7.77
N ASP A 207 2.03 -20.07 7.02
CA ASP A 207 3.25 -20.66 7.54
C ASP A 207 4.06 -19.61 8.32
N ARG A 208 4.05 -19.74 9.66
CA ARG A 208 4.73 -18.79 10.55
C ARG A 208 6.25 -18.92 10.51
N GLY A 209 6.78 -20.10 10.18
CA GLY A 209 8.22 -20.33 10.07
C GLY A 209 8.79 -19.58 8.88
N LEU A 210 8.09 -19.68 7.75
CA LEU A 210 8.39 -18.94 6.52
C LEU A 210 8.33 -17.43 6.72
N LEU A 211 7.27 -16.92 7.37
CA LEU A 211 7.19 -15.50 7.69
C LEU A 211 8.32 -15.06 8.64
N GLY A 212 8.69 -15.91 9.60
CA GLY A 212 9.80 -15.70 10.51
C GLY A 212 11.15 -15.58 9.80
N ALA A 213 11.41 -16.41 8.77
CA ALA A 213 12.63 -16.34 7.95
C ALA A 213 12.80 -14.97 7.26
N HIS A 214 11.69 -14.29 6.97
CA HIS A 214 11.65 -12.93 6.42
C HIS A 214 11.42 -11.84 7.46
N LYS A 215 11.65 -12.11 8.75
CA LYS A 215 11.47 -11.16 9.87
C LYS A 215 10.05 -10.57 9.96
N ARG A 216 9.07 -11.17 9.28
CA ARG A 216 7.67 -10.80 9.41
C ARG A 216 7.18 -11.33 10.75
N LYS A 217 6.59 -10.45 11.56
CA LYS A 217 5.93 -10.81 12.83
C LYS A 217 4.42 -10.95 12.61
N PRO A 218 3.89 -12.10 12.17
CA PRO A 218 2.46 -12.24 11.83
C PRO A 218 1.55 -12.06 13.05
N PRO A 219 0.37 -11.42 12.89
CA PRO A 219 -0.72 -11.59 13.84
C PRO A 219 -1.07 -13.07 14.04
N GLU A 220 -1.73 -13.40 15.14
CA GLU A 220 -2.35 -14.73 15.28
C GLU A 220 -3.47 -14.92 14.26
N LEU A 221 -3.56 -16.12 13.66
CA LEU A 221 -4.61 -16.42 12.67
C LEU A 221 -6.01 -16.23 13.27
N ALA A 222 -6.21 -16.65 14.52
CA ALA A 222 -7.46 -16.46 15.26
C ALA A 222 -7.81 -14.97 15.45
N GLN A 223 -6.80 -14.11 15.60
CA GLN A 223 -7.01 -12.67 15.69
C GLN A 223 -7.43 -12.07 14.34
N ILE A 224 -6.82 -12.52 13.24
CA ILE A 224 -7.24 -12.11 11.89
C ILE A 224 -8.68 -12.54 11.63
N GLU A 225 -9.04 -13.79 11.94
CA GLU A 225 -10.42 -14.27 11.83
C GLU A 225 -11.41 -13.43 12.63
N ARG A 226 -11.07 -13.08 13.88
CA ARG A 226 -11.91 -12.23 14.73
C ARG A 226 -12.13 -10.86 14.10
N VAL A 227 -11.06 -10.20 13.65
CA VAL A 227 -11.12 -8.87 13.01
C VAL A 227 -11.98 -8.92 11.75
N VAL A 228 -11.75 -9.90 10.87
CA VAL A 228 -12.53 -10.04 9.63
C VAL A 228 -14.01 -10.28 9.93
N LYS A 229 -14.34 -11.18 10.87
CA LYS A 229 -15.74 -11.44 11.26
C LYS A 229 -16.42 -10.19 11.85
N VAL A 230 -15.74 -9.45 12.72
CA VAL A 230 -16.27 -8.20 13.29
C VAL A 230 -16.50 -7.15 12.19
N ALA A 231 -15.48 -6.90 11.36
CA ALA A 231 -15.55 -5.93 10.26
C ALA A 231 -16.68 -6.26 9.27
N GLN A 232 -16.85 -7.53 8.91
CA GLN A 232 -17.94 -8.00 8.05
C GLN A 232 -19.32 -7.78 8.66
N ARG A 233 -19.50 -8.04 9.97
CA ARG A 233 -20.76 -7.74 10.68
C ARG A 233 -21.11 -6.25 10.66
N LEU A 234 -20.09 -5.38 10.69
CA LEU A 234 -20.25 -3.92 10.58
C LEU A 234 -20.46 -3.45 9.12
N GLY A 235 -20.39 -4.35 8.14
CA GLY A 235 -20.47 -3.99 6.72
C GLY A 235 -19.20 -3.36 6.15
N VAL A 236 -18.05 -3.48 6.85
CA VAL A 236 -16.74 -3.03 6.34
C VAL A 236 -16.22 -4.07 5.34
N ARG A 237 -15.79 -3.60 4.17
CA ARG A 237 -15.19 -4.44 3.13
C ARG A 237 -13.74 -4.74 3.51
N VAL A 238 -13.46 -5.99 3.85
CA VAL A 238 -12.10 -6.42 4.22
C VAL A 238 -11.39 -7.03 3.01
N ILE A 239 -10.24 -6.48 2.66
CA ILE A 239 -9.35 -7.01 1.63
C ILE A 239 -8.16 -7.66 2.34
N CYS A 240 -7.90 -8.93 2.03
CA CYS A 240 -6.76 -9.65 2.62
C CYS A 240 -5.67 -9.84 1.56
N ASN A 241 -4.45 -9.47 1.93
CA ASN A 241 -3.28 -9.57 1.07
C ASN A 241 -2.47 -10.82 1.45
N TYR A 242 -2.08 -11.58 0.44
CA TYR A 242 -1.33 -12.82 0.51
C TYR A 242 -0.11 -12.73 -0.40
N LEU A 243 0.97 -13.34 0.04
CA LEU A 243 2.26 -13.36 -0.65
C LEU A 243 2.66 -14.81 -0.89
N LEU A 244 2.83 -15.16 -2.15
CA LEU A 244 3.19 -16.50 -2.60
C LEU A 244 4.62 -16.51 -3.17
N GLY A 245 5.29 -17.65 -3.10
CA GLY A 245 6.57 -17.87 -3.78
C GLY A 245 7.75 -17.17 -3.10
N LEU A 246 7.70 -16.98 -1.78
CA LEU A 246 8.92 -16.67 -1.02
C LEU A 246 9.91 -17.83 -1.17
N PRO A 247 11.24 -17.62 -1.07
CA PRO A 247 12.22 -18.68 -1.33
C PRO A 247 12.01 -19.99 -0.55
N GLU A 248 11.42 -19.89 0.64
CA GLU A 248 11.10 -21.00 1.54
C GLU A 248 9.70 -21.61 1.30
N ASP A 249 8.89 -21.06 0.39
CA ASP A 249 7.61 -21.65 0.00
C ASP A 249 7.85 -22.96 -0.79
N ASP A 250 6.78 -23.74 -0.85
CA ASP A 250 6.59 -24.88 -1.73
C ASP A 250 5.11 -24.94 -2.15
N GLU A 251 4.74 -25.91 -2.98
CA GLU A 251 3.36 -26.03 -3.44
C GLU A 251 2.39 -26.22 -2.27
N ARG A 252 2.79 -26.97 -1.24
CA ARG A 252 1.95 -27.29 -0.08
C ARG A 252 1.65 -26.04 0.75
N THR A 253 2.67 -25.27 1.13
CA THR A 253 2.55 -24.04 1.93
C THR A 253 1.73 -22.95 1.21
N MET A 254 1.93 -22.80 -0.10
CA MET A 254 1.11 -21.91 -0.91
C MET A 254 -0.36 -22.37 -0.96
N ARG A 255 -0.61 -23.66 -1.18
CA ARG A 255 -1.99 -24.22 -1.17
C ARG A 255 -2.66 -24.08 0.19
N GLU A 256 -1.94 -24.32 1.28
CA GLU A 256 -2.43 -24.11 2.65
C GLU A 256 -2.86 -22.66 2.89
N THR A 257 -2.09 -21.71 2.38
CA THR A 257 -2.41 -20.27 2.43
C THR A 257 -3.66 -19.94 1.62
N VAL A 258 -3.78 -20.47 0.39
CA VAL A 258 -4.96 -20.29 -0.46
C VAL A 258 -6.21 -20.90 0.16
N ASP A 259 -6.12 -22.10 0.73
CA ASP A 259 -7.24 -22.74 1.41
C ASP A 259 -7.64 -22.00 2.67
N TRP A 260 -6.69 -21.45 3.43
CA TRP A 260 -7.02 -20.58 4.54
C TRP A 260 -7.69 -19.29 4.09
N ALA A 261 -7.24 -18.67 2.99
CA ALA A 261 -7.89 -17.50 2.42
C ALA A 261 -9.37 -17.79 2.11
N LYS A 262 -9.65 -18.93 1.46
CA LYS A 262 -11.01 -19.40 1.20
C LYS A 262 -11.79 -19.60 2.49
N ARG A 263 -11.21 -20.20 3.54
CA ARG A 263 -11.90 -20.37 4.83
C ARG A 263 -12.21 -19.04 5.53
N LEU A 264 -11.26 -18.10 5.52
CA LEU A 264 -11.43 -16.77 6.09
C LEU A 264 -12.56 -16.01 5.38
N ASP A 265 -12.64 -16.16 4.06
CA ASP A 265 -13.71 -15.60 3.24
C ASP A 265 -13.81 -14.07 3.44
N SER A 266 -12.72 -13.32 3.29
CA SER A 266 -12.71 -11.84 3.25
C SER A 266 -13.57 -11.27 2.10
N PHE A 267 -13.84 -9.96 2.04
CA PHE A 267 -14.63 -9.35 0.96
C PHE A 267 -13.92 -9.50 -0.40
N ALA A 268 -12.61 -9.27 -0.44
CA ALA A 268 -11.76 -9.54 -1.58
C ALA A 268 -10.39 -10.04 -1.11
N VAL A 269 -9.58 -10.51 -2.06
CA VAL A 269 -8.22 -10.98 -1.82
C VAL A 269 -7.26 -10.44 -2.86
N GLN A 270 -6.02 -10.22 -2.45
CA GLN A 270 -4.91 -9.95 -3.36
C GLN A 270 -3.83 -11.01 -3.15
N PHE A 271 -3.63 -11.87 -4.13
CA PHE A 271 -2.48 -12.76 -4.20
C PHE A 271 -1.39 -12.08 -5.02
N THR A 272 -0.27 -11.80 -4.36
CA THR A 272 0.97 -11.29 -4.95
C THR A 272 2.03 -12.37 -4.93
N VAL A 273 3.09 -12.17 -5.71
CA VAL A 273 4.25 -13.04 -5.78
C VAL A 273 5.47 -12.32 -5.22
N ALA A 274 6.27 -13.01 -4.40
CA ALA A 274 7.49 -12.47 -3.85
C ALA A 274 8.40 -11.93 -4.97
N THR A 275 8.71 -10.65 -4.87
CA THR A 275 9.50 -9.92 -5.85
C THR A 275 10.66 -9.22 -5.14
N PRO A 276 11.91 -9.41 -5.60
CA PRO A 276 13.09 -8.79 -4.99
C PRO A 276 13.17 -7.29 -5.31
N TYR A 277 12.36 -6.49 -4.63
CA TYR A 277 12.33 -5.04 -4.86
C TYR A 277 13.63 -4.34 -4.43
N PRO A 278 14.05 -3.27 -5.14
CA PRO A 278 15.22 -2.48 -4.77
C PRO A 278 15.26 -2.05 -3.31
N GLY A 279 16.36 -2.35 -2.63
CA GLY A 279 16.60 -2.01 -1.22
C GLY A 279 16.10 -3.04 -0.21
N THR A 280 15.50 -4.15 -0.66
CA THR A 280 15.01 -5.21 0.23
C THR A 280 16.08 -6.27 0.55
N THR A 281 15.89 -7.03 1.63
CA THR A 281 16.76 -8.18 1.93
C THR A 281 16.60 -9.29 0.89
N LEU A 282 15.40 -9.42 0.31
CA LEU A 282 15.13 -10.37 -0.76
C LEU A 282 15.95 -10.03 -2.02
N GLU A 283 16.06 -8.75 -2.38
CA GLU A 283 16.92 -8.31 -3.49
C GLU A 283 18.40 -8.61 -3.27
N ALA A 284 18.92 -8.41 -2.06
CA ALA A 284 20.32 -8.68 -1.76
C ALA A 284 20.73 -10.16 -1.99
N LYS A 285 19.75 -11.07 -2.09
CA LYS A 285 19.94 -12.50 -2.35
C LYS A 285 19.61 -12.91 -3.80
N ALA A 286 19.14 -11.98 -4.63
CA ALA A 286 18.69 -12.24 -5.99
C ALA A 286 19.70 -11.72 -7.03
N ALA A 287 19.69 -12.32 -8.22
CA ALA A 287 20.36 -11.72 -9.37
C ALA A 287 19.69 -10.39 -9.75
N PRO A 288 20.43 -9.41 -10.31
CA PRO A 288 19.83 -8.17 -10.77
C PRO A 288 18.72 -8.41 -11.79
N LEU A 289 17.60 -7.71 -11.64
CA LEU A 289 16.44 -7.84 -12.52
C LEU A 289 16.12 -6.53 -13.23
N PRO A 290 15.57 -6.61 -14.46
CA PRO A 290 15.05 -5.43 -15.13
C PRO A 290 13.75 -4.95 -14.43
N PRO A 291 13.44 -3.64 -14.44
CA PRO A 291 12.25 -3.07 -13.80
C PRO A 291 10.95 -3.78 -14.18
N GLU A 292 10.81 -4.18 -15.44
CA GLU A 292 9.60 -4.78 -16.01
C GLU A 292 9.33 -6.17 -15.40
N ALA A 293 10.34 -6.80 -14.80
CA ALA A 293 10.18 -8.06 -14.07
C ALA A 293 9.63 -7.85 -12.66
N LEU A 294 9.67 -6.63 -12.10
CA LEU A 294 9.32 -6.35 -10.70
C LEU A 294 7.81 -6.13 -10.47
N THR A 295 6.96 -6.81 -11.23
CA THR A 295 5.51 -6.55 -11.23
C THR A 295 4.79 -6.92 -9.93
N GLY A 296 5.36 -7.81 -9.10
CA GLY A 296 4.67 -8.37 -7.94
C GLY A 296 3.61 -9.42 -8.28
N PHE A 297 3.42 -9.75 -9.56
CA PHE A 297 2.36 -10.68 -10.01
C PHE A 297 2.91 -11.93 -10.68
N ARG A 298 4.12 -11.89 -11.22
CA ARG A 298 4.80 -13.07 -11.78
C ARG A 298 6.13 -13.28 -11.07
N PRO A 299 6.56 -14.54 -10.87
CA PRO A 299 7.88 -14.83 -10.35
C PRO A 299 8.95 -14.19 -11.23
N SER A 300 9.82 -13.41 -10.61
CA SER A 300 10.89 -12.68 -11.30
C SER A 300 12.25 -13.34 -11.13
N VAL A 301 12.34 -14.36 -10.27
CA VAL A 301 13.56 -15.12 -9.98
C VAL A 301 13.26 -16.62 -9.97
N PRO A 302 14.25 -17.49 -10.27
CA PRO A 302 14.12 -18.92 -10.06
C PRO A 302 13.76 -19.22 -8.60
N HIS A 303 12.74 -20.03 -8.40
CA HIS A 303 12.32 -20.47 -7.08
C HIS A 303 12.96 -21.82 -6.74
N PRO A 304 13.42 -22.07 -5.50
CA PRO A 304 14.21 -23.26 -5.19
C PRO A 304 13.48 -24.60 -5.41
N THR A 305 12.16 -24.62 -5.26
CA THR A 305 11.36 -25.85 -5.26
C THR A 305 10.33 -25.93 -6.39
N MET A 306 10.10 -24.85 -7.14
CA MET A 306 9.02 -24.77 -8.13
C MET A 306 9.44 -23.92 -9.34
N SER A 307 8.85 -24.20 -10.51
CA SER A 307 9.04 -23.33 -11.68
C SER A 307 8.22 -22.04 -11.55
N GLY A 308 8.67 -20.97 -12.21
CA GLY A 308 7.93 -19.71 -12.24
C GLY A 308 6.53 -19.87 -12.84
N ASP A 309 6.37 -20.70 -13.88
CA ASP A 309 5.07 -20.98 -14.49
C ASP A 309 4.14 -21.73 -13.54
N ALA A 310 4.65 -22.64 -12.72
CA ALA A 310 3.85 -23.35 -11.73
C ALA A 310 3.31 -22.40 -10.63
N ILE A 311 4.15 -21.48 -10.14
CA ILE A 311 3.72 -20.46 -9.16
C ILE A 311 2.70 -19.51 -9.78
N ALA A 312 2.92 -19.07 -11.03
CA ALA A 312 1.97 -18.22 -11.75
C ALA A 312 0.62 -18.94 -11.95
N ALA A 313 0.64 -20.21 -12.35
CA ALA A 313 -0.57 -21.02 -12.50
C ALA A 313 -1.30 -21.20 -11.17
N LEU A 314 -0.59 -21.47 -10.07
CA LEU A 314 -1.17 -21.57 -8.72
C LEU A 314 -1.81 -20.25 -8.29
N ARG A 315 -1.19 -19.09 -8.60
CA ARG A 315 -1.78 -17.78 -8.32
C ARG A 315 -3.10 -17.58 -9.07
N GLU A 316 -3.16 -17.93 -10.35
CA GLU A 316 -4.41 -17.86 -11.13
C GLU A 316 -5.47 -18.82 -10.57
N GLU A 317 -5.08 -20.06 -10.25
CA GLU A 317 -5.93 -21.05 -9.58
C GLU A 317 -6.48 -20.52 -8.25
N ALA A 318 -5.67 -19.80 -7.47
CA ALA A 318 -6.10 -19.18 -6.22
C ALA A 318 -7.20 -18.14 -6.44
N TYR A 319 -7.07 -17.27 -7.46
CA TYR A 319 -8.12 -16.31 -7.81
C TYR A 319 -9.40 -17.00 -8.24
N VAL A 320 -9.31 -17.99 -9.13
CA VAL A 320 -10.48 -18.73 -9.64
C VAL A 320 -11.16 -19.50 -8.50
N SER A 321 -10.41 -20.32 -7.77
CA SER A 321 -10.94 -21.14 -6.67
C SER A 321 -11.45 -20.32 -5.49
N TYR A 322 -11.06 -19.05 -5.37
CA TYR A 322 -11.60 -18.13 -4.39
C TYR A 322 -12.91 -17.47 -4.85
N HIS A 323 -12.91 -16.86 -6.04
CA HIS A 323 -14.03 -16.00 -6.49
C HIS A 323 -15.21 -16.80 -7.06
N PHE A 324 -14.99 -18.02 -7.56
CA PHE A 324 -16.05 -18.88 -8.11
C PHE A 324 -16.67 -19.82 -7.06
N ARG A 325 -16.44 -19.59 -5.76
CA ARG A 325 -17.11 -20.35 -4.69
C ARG A 325 -18.57 -19.91 -4.61
N PRO A 326 -19.55 -20.83 -4.53
CA PRO A 326 -20.97 -20.47 -4.43
C PRO A 326 -21.26 -19.49 -3.28
N ARG A 327 -20.61 -19.69 -2.14
CA ARG A 327 -20.71 -18.80 -0.97
C ARG A 327 -20.22 -17.38 -1.26
N TYR A 328 -19.08 -17.24 -1.94
CA TYR A 328 -18.55 -15.93 -2.32
C TYR A 328 -19.49 -15.22 -3.30
N MET A 329 -19.92 -15.92 -4.36
CA MET A 329 -20.81 -15.37 -5.38
C MET A 329 -22.14 -14.89 -4.77
N TRP A 330 -22.74 -15.69 -3.89
CA TRP A 330 -23.98 -15.31 -3.21
C TRP A 330 -23.81 -14.06 -2.34
N ARG A 331 -22.71 -13.98 -1.57
CA ARG A 331 -22.42 -12.81 -0.76
C ARG A 331 -22.14 -11.58 -1.63
N PHE A 332 -21.36 -11.73 -2.70
CA PHE A 332 -21.06 -10.65 -3.62
C PHE A 332 -22.35 -10.10 -4.27
N ALA A 333 -23.24 -10.99 -4.72
CA ALA A 333 -24.55 -10.61 -5.25
C ALA A 333 -25.39 -9.85 -4.21
N ARG A 334 -25.40 -10.28 -2.94
CA ARG A 334 -26.06 -9.54 -1.86
C ARG A 334 -25.47 -8.14 -1.65
N HIS A 335 -24.15 -7.99 -1.71
CA HIS A 335 -23.51 -6.68 -1.60
C HIS A 335 -23.80 -5.79 -2.80
N ALA A 336 -23.75 -6.34 -4.02
CA ALA A 336 -24.10 -5.63 -5.24
C ALA A 336 -25.56 -5.16 -5.21
N ALA A 337 -26.47 -6.02 -4.76
CA ALA A 337 -27.87 -5.67 -4.56
C ALA A 337 -28.02 -4.53 -3.54
N ALA A 338 -27.43 -4.63 -2.35
CA ALA A 338 -27.47 -3.55 -1.35
C ALA A 338 -26.91 -2.23 -1.90
N ALA A 339 -25.83 -2.29 -2.68
CA ALA A 339 -25.23 -1.15 -3.34
C ALA A 339 -26.04 -0.60 -4.52
N LEU A 340 -27.21 -1.14 -4.88
CA LEU A 340 -28.15 -0.51 -5.82
C LEU A 340 -29.23 0.31 -5.09
N TRP A 341 -29.42 0.09 -3.79
CA TRP A 341 -30.48 0.73 -2.99
C TRP A 341 -29.97 1.89 -2.11
N ASP A 342 -28.68 1.94 -1.79
CA ASP A 342 -27.98 3.11 -1.23
C ASP A 342 -27.73 4.20 -2.29
#